data_AF-A0A7R9UB37-F1
#
_entry.id   AF-A0A7R9UB37-F1
#
_cell.length_a   1.000
_cell.length_b   1.000
_cell.length_c   1.000
_cell.angle_alpha   90.00
_cell.angle_beta   90.00
_cell.angle_gamma   90.00
#
_symmetry.space_group_name_H-M   'P 1'
#
loop_
_entity.id
_entity.type
_entity.pdbx_description
1 polymer ?
#
loop_
_entity_poly.entity_id
_entity_poly.type
_entity_poly.pdbx_seq_one_letter_code
_entity_poly.pdbx_strand_id
1 'polypeptide(L)'
;TITDRSMSVQVLCATAASLVRLRMVPLEVQVDNLVSHGAYEDALGLCAAVVDKAFLGNIDEQGIHERYAQVLFNRADYDEAMEHFALASTRVIHVVSLIPPLLPKSHATPAAPGTIRANLQDSGLA
;
A
#
# COMPACT_ATOMS: atom_id res chain seq x y z
N THR A 1 31.29 38.88 -0.15
CA THR A 1 30.78 37.94 0.89
C THR A 1 29.32 38.26 1.14
N ILE A 2 28.44 37.63 0.37
CA ILE A 2 26.99 37.77 0.55
C ILE A 2 26.60 36.68 1.55
N THR A 3 26.35 37.09 2.79
CA THR A 3 25.77 36.21 3.80
C THR A 3 24.34 35.90 3.40
N ASP A 4 24.12 34.65 3.02
CA ASP A 4 22.80 34.05 2.84
C ASP A 4 22.02 34.18 4.16
N ARG A 5 21.15 35.18 4.25
CA ARG A 5 20.18 35.28 5.33
C ARG A 5 19.05 34.32 4.97
N SER A 6 19.16 33.08 5.45
CA SER A 6 18.05 32.14 5.47
C SER A 6 16.86 32.80 6.17
N MET A 7 15.92 33.34 5.39
CA MET A 7 14.67 33.89 5.90
C MET A 7 13.78 32.72 6.29
N SER A 8 13.67 32.43 7.59
CA SER A 8 12.70 31.45 8.07
C SER A 8 11.30 32.06 7.99
N VAL A 9 10.51 31.65 7.00
CA VAL A 9 9.09 32.01 6.91
C VAL A 9 8.32 31.20 7.96
N GLN A 10 7.51 31.89 8.76
CA GLN A 10 6.68 31.28 9.80
C GLN A 10 5.24 31.63 9.52
N VAL A 11 4.36 30.62 9.52
CA VAL A 11 2.93 30.83 9.35
C VAL A 11 2.28 30.75 10.72
N LEU A 12 1.61 31.82 11.14
CA LEU A 12 0.88 31.89 12.40
C LEU A 12 -0.62 31.96 12.08
N CYS A 13 -1.39 31.09 12.72
CA CYS A 13 -2.85 31.10 12.69
C CYS A 13 -3.34 31.65 14.03
N ALA A 14 -4.11 32.74 14.00
CA ALA A 14 -4.71 33.33 15.18
C ALA A 14 -6.22 33.06 15.18
N THR A 15 -6.73 32.54 16.29
CA THR A 15 -8.15 32.47 16.60
C THR A 15 -8.48 33.49 17.69
N ALA A 16 -9.76 33.67 18.02
CA ALA A 16 -10.15 34.58 19.10
C ALA A 16 -9.55 34.25 20.47
N ALA A 17 -9.10 33.00 20.68
CA ALA A 17 -8.59 32.52 21.97
C ALA A 17 -7.14 32.03 21.95
N SER A 18 -6.52 31.85 20.77
CA SER A 18 -5.20 31.23 20.68
C SER A 18 -4.40 31.67 19.47
N LEU A 19 -3.08 31.56 19.57
CA LEU A 19 -2.15 31.76 18.48
C LEU A 19 -1.34 30.48 18.28
N VAL A 20 -1.48 29.86 17.11
CA VAL A 20 -0.86 28.59 16.77
C VAL A 20 0.13 28.79 15.63
N ARG A 21 1.32 28.23 15.77
CA ARG A 21 2.31 28.18 14.71
C ARG A 21 2.05 26.97 13.83
N LEU A 22 1.82 27.20 12.53
CA LEU A 22 1.77 26.15 11.54
C LEU A 22 3.19 25.80 11.11
N ARG A 23 3.51 24.50 11.13
CA ARG A 23 4.78 23.96 10.64
C ARG A 23 4.49 23.09 9.43
N MET A 24 5.14 23.38 8.31
CA MET A 24 5.09 22.50 7.15
C MET A 24 5.80 21.19 7.48
N VAL A 25 5.14 20.08 7.16
CA VAL A 25 5.69 18.74 7.27
C VAL A 25 6.22 18.35 5.88
N PRO A 26 7.40 17.74 5.75
CA PRO A 26 7.89 17.25 4.46
C PRO A 26 6.86 16.34 3.79
N LEU A 27 6.73 16.44 2.47
CA LEU A 27 5.72 15.71 1.71
C LEU A 27 5.84 14.19 1.90
N GLU A 28 7.05 13.66 1.85
CA GLU A 28 7.36 12.24 2.10
C GLU A 28 6.81 11.77 3.45
N VAL A 29 6.96 12.58 4.51
CA VAL A 29 6.47 12.25 5.85
C VAL A 29 4.94 12.28 5.90
N GLN A 30 4.29 13.17 5.15
CA GLN A 30 2.83 13.20 5.07
C GLN A 30 2.30 11.96 4.35
N VAL A 31 2.93 11.57 3.24
CA VAL A 31 2.56 10.37 2.47
C VAL A 31 2.79 9.10 3.30
N ASP A 32 3.95 8.95 3.93
CA ASP A 32 4.24 7.80 4.79
C ASP A 32 3.23 7.68 5.95
N ASN A 33 2.83 8.82 6.51
CA ASN A 33 1.82 8.86 7.56
C ASN A 33 0.46 8.37 7.04
N LEU A 34 -0.01 8.87 5.90
CA LEU A 34 -1.27 8.42 5.28
C LEU A 34 -1.23 6.93 4.96
N VAL A 35 -0.13 6.44 4.39
CA VAL A 35 0.08 5.00 4.09
C VAL A 35 0.04 4.16 5.36
N SER A 36 0.66 4.62 6.46
CA SER A 36 0.65 3.91 7.74
C SER A 36 -0.74 3.83 8.39
N HIS A 37 -1.62 4.79 8.10
CA HIS A 37 -3.02 4.79 8.53
C HIS A 37 -3.95 4.05 7.57
N GLY A 38 -3.43 3.52 6.46
CA GLY A 38 -4.23 2.85 5.43
C GLY A 38 -5.06 3.81 4.56
N ALA A 39 -4.76 5.12 4.61
CA ALA A 39 -5.39 6.15 3.77
C ALA A 39 -4.67 6.24 2.42
N TYR A 40 -4.73 5.16 1.64
CA TYR A 40 -3.98 5.03 0.39
C TYR A 40 -4.47 5.99 -0.71
N GLU A 41 -5.79 6.19 -0.82
CA GLU A 41 -6.37 7.12 -1.78
C GLU A 41 -5.91 8.56 -1.53
N ASP A 42 -5.89 9.00 -0.27
CA ASP A 42 -5.40 10.32 0.11
C ASP A 42 -3.90 10.47 -0.16
N ALA A 43 -3.12 9.41 0.11
CA ALA A 43 -1.68 9.41 -0.16
C ALA A 43 -1.39 9.56 -1.66
N LEU A 44 -2.08 8.79 -2.50
CA LEU A 44 -1.95 8.85 -3.96
C LEU A 44 -2.52 10.16 -4.53
N GLY A 45 -3.63 10.64 -3.97
CA GLY A 45 -4.21 11.94 -4.31
C GLY A 45 -3.25 13.10 -4.02
N LEU A 46 -2.51 13.02 -2.92
CA LEU A 46 -1.47 13.99 -2.59
C LEU A 46 -0.33 13.96 -3.63
N CYS A 47 0.13 12.78 -4.03
CA CYS A 47 1.13 12.62 -5.10
C CYS A 47 0.62 13.13 -6.46
N ALA A 48 -0.67 12.96 -6.76
CA ALA A 48 -1.30 13.47 -7.98
C ALA A 48 -1.45 15.00 -8.00
N ALA A 49 -1.69 15.62 -6.84
CA ALA A 49 -1.84 17.07 -6.70
C ALA A 49 -0.53 17.86 -6.89
N VAL A 50 0.62 17.20 -6.77
CA VAL A 50 1.93 17.83 -6.98
C VAL A 50 2.18 18.05 -8.47
N VAL A 51 2.27 19.33 -8.87
CA VAL A 51 2.51 19.76 -10.25
C VAL A 51 3.90 19.35 -10.75
N ASP A 52 4.93 19.52 -9.91
CA ASP A 52 6.30 19.17 -10.26
C ASP A 52 6.71 17.85 -9.60
N LYS A 53 6.78 16.81 -10.43
CA LYS A 53 7.13 15.44 -10.01
C LYS A 53 8.55 15.33 -9.45
N ALA A 54 9.43 16.33 -9.64
CA ALA A 54 10.72 16.37 -8.96
C ALA A 54 10.60 16.38 -7.43
N PHE A 55 9.51 16.95 -6.88
CA PHE A 55 9.24 16.94 -5.43
C PHE A 55 8.79 15.58 -4.91
N LEU A 56 8.42 14.65 -5.79
CA LEU A 56 8.05 13.29 -5.42
C LEU A 56 9.24 12.32 -5.39
N GLY A 57 10.47 12.77 -5.72
CA GLY A 57 11.59 11.87 -6.01
C GLY A 57 11.94 10.83 -4.92
N ASN A 58 11.54 11.05 -3.67
CA ASN A 58 11.75 10.12 -2.55
C ASN A 58 10.55 9.21 -2.26
N ILE A 59 9.40 9.45 -2.90
CA ILE A 59 8.15 8.74 -2.63
C ILE A 59 8.01 7.55 -3.57
N ASP A 60 7.90 6.35 -3.00
CA ASP A 60 7.66 5.12 -3.75
C ASP A 60 6.18 4.95 -4.11
N GLU A 61 5.72 5.71 -5.10
CA GLU A 61 4.32 5.69 -5.57
C GLU A 61 3.91 4.28 -6.03
N GLN A 62 4.81 3.52 -6.66
CA GLN A 62 4.57 2.15 -7.09
C GLN A 62 4.33 1.21 -5.89
N GLY A 63 5.17 1.30 -4.85
CA GLY A 63 4.98 0.54 -3.62
C GLY A 63 3.69 0.88 -2.89
N ILE A 64 3.21 2.13 -3.00
CA ILE A 64 1.90 2.53 -2.45
C ILE A 64 0.76 1.85 -3.22
N HIS A 65 0.81 1.86 -4.55
CA HIS A 65 -0.17 1.14 -5.38
C HIS A 65 -0.17 -0.36 -5.08
N GLU A 66 0.99 -1.01 -4.95
CA GLU A 66 1.08 -2.45 -4.68
C GLU A 66 0.49 -2.82 -3.31
N ARG A 67 0.78 -2.02 -2.27
CA ARG A 67 0.17 -2.23 -0.94
C ARG A 67 -1.33 -2.03 -0.96
N TYR A 68 -1.82 -1.00 -1.66
CA TYR A 68 -3.26 -0.74 -1.73
C TYR A 68 -3.99 -1.86 -2.49
N ALA A 69 -3.42 -2.32 -3.61
CA ALA A 69 -3.91 -3.46 -4.36
C ALA A 69 -4.04 -4.71 -3.48
N GLN A 70 -3.05 -5.00 -2.64
CA GLN A 70 -3.11 -6.13 -1.71
C GLN A 70 -4.25 -5.98 -0.68
N VAL A 71 -4.49 -4.77 -0.18
CA VAL A 71 -5.59 -4.48 0.76
C VAL A 71 -6.95 -4.70 0.11
N LEU A 72 -7.16 -4.18 -1.10
CA LEU A 72 -8.37 -4.37 -1.90
C LEU A 72 -8.60 -5.85 -2.24
N PHE A 73 -7.54 -6.53 -2.67
CA PHE A 73 -7.58 -7.96 -2.99
C PHE A 73 -8.01 -8.80 -1.77
N ASN A 74 -7.49 -8.50 -0.58
CA ASN A 74 -7.88 -9.17 0.67
C ASN A 74 -9.34 -8.88 1.09
N ARG A 75 -9.93 -7.78 0.60
CA ARG A 75 -11.35 -7.43 0.79
C ARG A 75 -12.28 -8.04 -0.27
N ALA A 76 -11.72 -8.79 -1.23
CA ALA A 76 -12.40 -9.31 -2.41
C ALA A 76 -12.85 -8.25 -3.43
N ASP A 77 -12.29 -7.03 -3.34
CA ASP A 77 -12.48 -5.96 -4.32
C ASP A 77 -11.48 -6.14 -5.47
N TYR A 78 -11.68 -7.19 -6.26
CA TYR A 78 -10.68 -7.63 -7.25
C TYR A 78 -10.50 -6.65 -8.41
N ASP A 79 -11.57 -6.01 -8.88
CA ASP A 79 -11.50 -5.13 -10.05
C ASP A 79 -10.59 -3.93 -9.77
N GLU A 80 -10.83 -3.23 -8.66
CA GLU A 80 -10.01 -2.10 -8.22
C GLU A 80 -8.58 -2.56 -7.85
N ALA A 81 -8.44 -3.72 -7.21
CA ALA A 81 -7.12 -4.30 -6.94
C ALA A 81 -6.30 -4.51 -8.22
N MET A 82 -6.92 -5.00 -9.30
CA MET A 82 -6.23 -5.20 -10.58
C MET A 82 -5.77 -3.88 -11.21
N GLU A 83 -6.56 -2.80 -11.08
CA GLU A 83 -6.16 -1.47 -11.55
C GLU A 83 -4.91 -0.98 -10.80
N HIS A 84 -4.89 -1.13 -9.46
CA HIS A 84 -3.72 -0.74 -8.67
C HIS A 84 -2.49 -1.62 -8.94
N PHE A 85 -2.64 -2.93 -9.16
CA PHE A 85 -1.52 -3.79 -9.59
C PHE A 85 -0.97 -3.38 -10.97
N ALA A 86 -1.84 -2.95 -11.89
CA ALA A 86 -1.42 -2.45 -13.19
C ALA A 86 -0.64 -1.13 -13.06
N LEU A 87 -1.12 -0.19 -12.25
CA LEU A 87 -0.44 1.09 -11.97
C LEU A 87 0.92 0.89 -11.28
N ALA A 88 1.02 -0.08 -10.37
CA ALA A 88 2.29 -0.46 -9.74
C ALA A 88 3.27 -1.16 -10.70
N SER A 89 2.85 -1.52 -11.93
CA SER A 89 3.62 -2.38 -12.83
C SER A 89 4.02 -3.71 -12.19
N THR A 90 3.17 -4.25 -11.30
CA THR A 90 3.42 -5.51 -10.61
C THR A 90 3.50 -6.64 -11.62
N ARG A 91 4.52 -7.50 -11.48
CA ARG A 91 4.70 -8.64 -12.40
C ARG A 91 3.49 -9.55 -12.36
N VAL A 92 2.97 -9.93 -13.52
CA VAL A 92 1.78 -10.81 -13.65
C VAL A 92 1.93 -12.10 -12.86
N ILE A 93 3.13 -12.68 -12.80
CA ILE A 93 3.37 -13.92 -12.04
C ILE A 93 3.13 -13.76 -10.54
N HIS A 94 3.40 -12.57 -9.99
CA HIS A 94 3.11 -12.26 -8.60
C HIS A 94 1.60 -12.18 -8.38
N VAL A 95 0.87 -11.47 -9.24
CA VAL A 95 -0.60 -11.38 -9.15
C VAL A 95 -1.28 -12.75 -9.28
N VAL A 96 -0.84 -13.58 -10.24
CA VAL A 96 -1.38 -14.94 -10.40
C VAL A 96 -1.09 -15.82 -9.18
N SER A 97 0.06 -15.64 -8.53
CA SER A 97 0.39 -16.38 -7.31
C SER A 97 -0.49 -16.04 -6.11
N LEU A 98 -1.16 -14.87 -6.12
CA LEU A 98 -2.18 -14.52 -5.13
C LEU A 98 -3.49 -15.31 -5.30
N ILE A 99 -3.65 -16.00 -6.43
CA ILE A 99 -4.85 -16.79 -6.75
C ILE A 99 -4.44 -18.27 -6.90
N PRO A 100 -4.38 -19.04 -5.79
CA PRO A 100 -3.93 -20.43 -5.82
C PRO A 100 -4.61 -21.33 -6.85
N PRO A 101 -5.94 -21.20 -7.12
CA PRO A 101 -6.61 -22.01 -8.15
C PRO A 101 -6.10 -21.79 -9.58
N LEU A 102 -5.45 -20.66 -9.87
CA LEU A 102 -4.94 -20.34 -11.21
C LEU A 102 -3.49 -20.81 -11.43
N LEU A 103 -2.83 -21.31 -10.39
CA LEU A 103 -1.46 -21.81 -10.51
C LEU A 103 -1.43 -23.15 -11.26
N PRO A 104 -0.48 -23.35 -12.20
CA PRO A 104 -0.24 -24.65 -12.79
C PRO A 104 0.01 -25.70 -11.70
N LYS A 105 -0.48 -26.94 -11.89
CA LYS A 105 -0.29 -28.04 -10.93
C LYS A 105 1.19 -28.33 -10.59
N SER A 106 2.12 -27.91 -11.45
CA SER A 106 3.58 -27.99 -11.22
C SER A 106 4.12 -26.95 -10.22
N HIS A 107 3.36 -25.87 -9.96
CA HIS A 107 3.69 -24.80 -9.03
C HIS A 107 2.88 -24.82 -7.73
N ALA A 108 1.89 -25.71 -7.64
CA ALA A 108 1.24 -26.00 -6.37
C ALA A 108 2.30 -26.61 -5.43
N THR A 109 2.68 -25.86 -4.39
CA THR A 109 3.51 -26.39 -3.31
C THR A 109 2.87 -27.69 -2.81
N PRO A 110 3.62 -28.81 -2.75
CA PRO A 110 3.06 -30.04 -2.22
C PRO A 110 2.56 -29.76 -0.81
N ALA A 111 1.25 -29.95 -0.60
CA ALA A 111 0.65 -29.86 0.72
C ALA A 111 1.50 -30.68 1.69
N ALA A 112 1.86 -30.09 2.83
CA ALA A 112 2.78 -30.69 3.79
C ALA A 112 2.38 -32.16 4.08
N PRO A 113 3.30 -33.13 3.92
CA PRO A 113 3.02 -34.53 4.19
C PRO A 113 2.87 -34.72 5.70
N GLY A 114 1.65 -34.61 6.22
CA GLY A 114 1.41 -34.72 7.66
C GLY A 114 -0.03 -34.80 8.15
N THR A 115 -1.05 -34.76 7.29
CA THR A 115 -2.45 -34.97 7.73
C THR A 115 -3.10 -36.11 6.96
N ILE A 116 -2.51 -37.30 7.04
CA ILE A 116 -3.31 -38.53 7.02
C ILE A 116 -3.43 -38.94 8.48
N ARG A 117 -4.53 -38.55 9.13
CA ARG A 117 -4.95 -39.22 10.35
C ARG A 117 -6.36 -39.72 10.15
N ALA A 118 -6.38 -41.02 9.86
CA ALA A 118 -7.45 -42.00 9.95
C ALA A 118 -8.75 -41.50 10.61
N ASN A 119 -9.86 -41.64 9.88
CA ASN A 119 -11.16 -41.88 10.50
C ASN A 119 -11.90 -42.99 9.74
N LEU A 120 -11.92 -44.15 10.40
CA LEU A 120 -12.97 -45.17 10.40
C LEU A 120 -13.45 -45.70 9.04
N GLN A 121 -12.72 -46.68 8.53
CA GLN A 121 -13.38 -47.90 8.05
C GLN A 121 -13.65 -48.78 9.27
N ASP A 122 -14.85 -48.70 9.83
CA ASP A 122 -15.45 -49.82 10.54
C ASP A 122 -16.96 -49.61 10.60
N SER A 123 -17.67 -50.25 9.67
CA SER A 123 -19.01 -50.83 9.86
C SER A 123 -19.51 -51.35 8.50
N GLY A 124 -19.13 -52.58 8.20
CA GLY A 124 -19.67 -53.38 7.12
C GLY A 124 -19.78 -54.85 7.53
N LEU A 125 -20.92 -55.18 8.16
CA LEU A 125 -21.60 -56.47 8.19
C LEU A 125 -20.97 -57.67 8.95
N ALA A 126 -21.61 -58.02 10.06
CA ALA A 126 -22.02 -59.37 10.40
C ALA A 126 -23.38 -59.31 11.12
#